data_AF-A0A7L3MNQ9-F1
#
_entry.id   AF-A0A7L3MNQ9-F1
#
_cell.length_a   1.000
_cell.length_b   1.000
_cell.length_c   1.000
_cell.angle_alpha   90.00
_cell.angle_beta   90.00
_cell.angle_gamma   90.00
#
_symmetry.space_group_name_H-M   'P 1'
#
loop_
_entity.id
_entity.type
_entity.pdbx_description
1 polymer ?
#
loop_
_entity_poly.entity_id
_entity_poly.type
_entity_poly.pdbx_seq_one_letter_code
_entity_poly.pdbx_strand_id
1 'polypeptide(L)'
;YKEAWEKDKTMIHIMPDTPEINLAKANAVNYSQKQYKGAWDELKSSYDLRADAIPIKTAKASREIASDYKYKLEHEKQKGHYVGVPDAKGDSKIQFALDVAKVQSEREYKKHFAKLKTQCHLPVDMMSIVQAKLGQTLVSDADYRHYL
;
A
#
# COMPACT_ATOMS: atom_id res chain seq x y z
N TYR A 1 -21.21 -30.62 89.39
CA TYR A 1 -22.55 -30.20 88.93
C TYR A 1 -22.50 -28.94 88.06
N LYS A 2 -21.86 -27.84 88.51
CA LYS A 2 -21.74 -26.59 87.74
C LYS A 2 -21.01 -26.75 86.39
N GLU A 3 -19.91 -27.51 86.35
CA GLU A 3 -19.11 -27.72 85.13
C GLU A 3 -19.84 -28.53 84.04
N ALA A 4 -20.66 -29.51 84.44
CA ALA A 4 -21.47 -30.29 83.50
C ALA A 4 -22.57 -29.42 82.87
N TRP A 5 -23.18 -28.54 83.68
CA TRP A 5 -24.20 -27.60 83.21
C TRP A 5 -23.63 -26.52 82.27
N GLU A 6 -22.42 -26.02 82.52
CA GLU A 6 -21.77 -25.09 81.60
C GLU A 6 -21.35 -25.76 80.28
N LYS A 7 -20.93 -27.04 80.32
CA LYS A 7 -20.66 -27.82 79.09
C LYS A 7 -21.91 -28.04 78.25
N ASP A 8 -23.03 -28.36 78.88
CA ASP A 8 -24.28 -28.68 78.20
C ASP A 8 -24.86 -27.46 77.45
N LYS A 9 -24.73 -26.26 78.02
CA LYS A 9 -25.09 -25.00 77.34
C LYS A 9 -24.31 -24.72 76.06
N THR A 10 -23.05 -25.17 75.99
CA THR A 10 -22.19 -24.96 74.82
C THR A 10 -22.39 -26.04 73.75
N MET A 11 -23.07 -27.15 74.07
CA MET A 11 -23.23 -28.29 73.18
C MET A 11 -24.54 -28.18 72.40
N ILE A 12 -24.57 -27.29 71.41
CA ILE A 12 -25.71 -27.17 70.49
C ILE A 12 -25.58 -28.27 69.42
N HIS A 13 -26.36 -29.34 69.54
CA HIS A 13 -26.42 -30.41 68.55
C HIS A 13 -27.35 -30.01 67.39
N ILE A 14 -26.77 -29.50 66.31
CA ILE A 14 -27.49 -29.26 65.06
C ILE A 14 -27.29 -30.47 64.16
N MET A 15 -28.38 -30.99 63.58
CA MET A 15 -28.30 -32.10 62.63
C MET A 15 -27.50 -31.63 61.39
N PRO A 16 -26.43 -32.36 60.98
CA PRO A 16 -25.56 -31.94 59.88
C PRO A 16 -26.23 -31.88 58.50
N ASP A 17 -27.45 -32.44 58.39
CA ASP A 17 -28.24 -32.58 57.15
C ASP A 17 -29.46 -31.64 57.10
N THR A 18 -29.54 -30.63 57.96
CA THR A 18 -30.60 -29.61 57.81
C THR A 18 -30.48 -28.91 56.44
N PRO A 19 -31.61 -28.57 55.81
CA PRO A 19 -31.62 -27.98 54.47
C PRO A 19 -30.82 -26.67 54.40
N GLU A 20 -30.80 -25.88 55.47
CA GLU A 20 -30.02 -24.64 55.58
C GLU A 20 -28.51 -24.89 55.56
N ILE A 21 -28.03 -25.92 56.26
CA ILE A 21 -26.60 -26.30 56.27
C ILE A 21 -26.20 -26.84 54.91
N ASN A 22 -27.05 -27.63 54.26
CA ASN A 22 -26.79 -28.15 52.91
C ASN A 22 -26.74 -27.03 51.87
N LEU A 23 -27.66 -26.05 51.96
CA LEU A 23 -27.63 -24.86 51.13
C LEU A 23 -26.35 -24.03 51.38
N ALA A 24 -25.95 -23.85 52.64
CA ALA A 24 -24.72 -23.14 52.98
C ALA A 24 -23.47 -23.84 52.43
N LYS A 25 -23.41 -25.18 52.52
CA LYS A 25 -22.33 -25.99 51.92
C LYS A 25 -22.29 -25.86 50.39
N ALA A 26 -23.43 -25.92 49.72
CA ALA A 26 -23.51 -25.75 48.26
C ALA A 26 -23.09 -24.33 47.84
N ASN A 27 -23.53 -23.32 48.58
CA ASN A 27 -23.10 -21.94 48.34
C ASN A 27 -21.60 -21.75 48.59
N ALA A 28 -21.04 -22.40 49.63
CA ALA A 28 -19.62 -22.34 49.94
C ALA A 28 -18.72 -22.78 48.79
N VAL A 29 -19.17 -23.77 48.01
CA VAL A 29 -18.50 -24.17 46.76
C VAL A 29 -18.58 -23.04 45.74
N ASN A 30 -19.77 -22.46 45.53
CA ASN A 30 -20.00 -21.41 44.53
C ASN A 30 -19.17 -20.13 44.76
N TYR A 31 -18.95 -19.72 46.02
CA TYR A 31 -18.12 -18.54 46.34
C TYR A 31 -16.68 -18.89 46.74
N SER A 32 -16.27 -20.16 46.67
CA SER A 32 -14.93 -20.58 47.07
C SER A 32 -13.87 -20.00 46.13
N GLN A 33 -13.07 -19.07 46.65
CA GLN A 33 -11.96 -18.50 45.91
C GLN A 33 -10.91 -19.54 45.50
N LYS A 34 -10.74 -20.61 46.31
CA LYS A 34 -9.80 -21.69 46.01
C LYS A 34 -10.22 -22.48 44.77
N GLN A 35 -11.51 -22.83 44.69
CA GLN A 35 -12.05 -23.55 43.54
C GLN A 35 -12.05 -22.68 42.29
N TYR A 36 -12.40 -21.40 42.43
CA TYR A 36 -12.29 -20.42 41.34
C TYR A 36 -10.87 -20.32 40.78
N LYS A 37 -9.86 -20.16 41.64
CA LYS A 37 -8.45 -20.08 41.21
C LYS A 37 -7.97 -21.36 40.55
N GLY A 38 -8.31 -22.53 41.10
CA GLY A 38 -7.95 -23.82 40.51
C GLY A 38 -8.54 -24.00 39.09
N ALA A 39 -9.83 -23.74 38.93
CA ALA A 39 -10.49 -23.80 37.62
C ALA A 39 -9.90 -22.77 36.63
N TRP A 40 -9.53 -21.58 37.12
CA TRP A 40 -8.86 -20.56 36.30
C TRP A 40 -7.47 -21.00 35.83
N ASP A 41 -6.68 -21.60 36.70
CA ASP A 41 -5.33 -22.09 36.36
C ASP A 41 -5.39 -23.25 35.36
N GLU A 42 -6.36 -24.16 35.52
CA GLU A 42 -6.66 -25.22 34.54
C GLU A 42 -7.03 -24.64 33.18
N LEU A 43 -7.94 -23.68 33.15
CA LEU A 43 -8.38 -23.02 31.91
C LEU A 43 -7.22 -22.29 31.23
N LYS A 44 -6.43 -21.53 32.00
CA LYS A 44 -5.27 -20.76 31.54
C LYS A 44 -4.22 -21.63 30.85
N SER A 45 -4.03 -22.87 31.30
CA SER A 45 -3.05 -23.79 30.71
C SER A 45 -3.33 -24.12 29.23
N SER A 46 -4.58 -24.01 28.80
CA SER A 46 -5.01 -24.30 27.42
C SER A 46 -4.85 -23.13 26.45
N TYR A 47 -4.69 -21.89 26.94
CA TYR A 47 -4.66 -20.69 26.10
C TYR A 47 -3.26 -20.07 26.04
N ASP A 48 -2.85 -19.67 24.83
CA ASP A 48 -1.67 -18.82 24.66
C ASP A 48 -2.03 -17.36 24.96
N LEU A 49 -1.76 -16.92 26.19
CA LEU A 49 -2.02 -15.56 26.66
C LEU A 49 -0.86 -14.59 26.37
N ARG A 50 0.15 -14.99 25.58
CA ARG A 50 1.24 -14.08 25.22
C ARG A 50 0.70 -12.92 24.39
N ALA A 51 1.26 -11.72 24.60
CA ALA A 51 0.76 -10.51 23.94
C ALA A 51 0.83 -10.55 22.40
N ASP A 52 1.67 -11.43 21.86
CA ASP A 52 1.91 -11.71 20.46
C ASP A 52 1.16 -12.94 19.92
N ALA A 53 0.36 -13.61 20.76
CA ALA A 53 -0.49 -14.72 20.36
C ALA A 53 -1.43 -14.30 19.21
N ILE A 54 -1.64 -15.21 18.26
CA ILE A 54 -2.51 -15.01 17.09
C ILE A 54 -3.89 -14.46 17.47
N PRO A 55 -4.64 -15.03 18.44
CA PRO A 55 -5.97 -14.51 18.79
C PRO A 55 -5.94 -13.06 19.31
N ILE A 56 -4.87 -12.67 20.01
CA ILE A 56 -4.73 -11.30 20.53
C ILE A 56 -4.38 -10.32 19.41
N LYS A 57 -3.50 -10.73 18.49
CA LYS A 57 -3.14 -9.94 17.30
C LYS A 57 -4.35 -9.73 16.39
N THR A 58 -5.12 -10.78 16.11
CA THR A 58 -6.32 -10.68 15.25
C THR A 58 -7.37 -9.77 15.91
N ALA A 59 -7.64 -9.94 17.21
CA ALA A 59 -8.56 -9.06 17.93
C ALA A 59 -8.12 -7.58 17.89
N LYS A 60 -6.83 -7.29 18.04
CA LYS A 60 -6.28 -5.93 17.90
C LYS A 60 -6.47 -5.39 16.48
N ALA A 61 -6.16 -6.17 15.46
CA ALA A 61 -6.34 -5.76 14.06
C ALA A 61 -7.82 -5.51 13.74
N SER A 62 -8.73 -6.38 14.18
CA SER A 62 -10.18 -6.19 14.02
C SER A 62 -10.67 -4.91 14.70
N ARG A 63 -10.15 -4.59 15.89
CA ARG A 63 -10.46 -3.33 16.58
C ARG A 63 -9.99 -2.11 15.78
N GLU A 64 -8.81 -2.17 15.17
CA GLU A 64 -8.29 -1.07 14.35
C GLU A 64 -9.12 -0.89 13.07
N ILE A 65 -9.52 -1.99 12.42
CA ILE A 65 -10.38 -1.97 11.23
C ILE A 65 -11.76 -1.36 11.56
N ALA A 66 -12.34 -1.72 12.69
CA ALA A 66 -13.64 -1.19 13.13
C ALA A 66 -13.58 0.26 13.64
N SER A 67 -12.39 0.85 13.77
CA SER A 67 -12.24 2.20 14.32
C SER A 67 -12.40 3.27 13.25
N ASP A 68 -13.51 4.00 13.32
CA ASP A 68 -13.78 5.17 12.45
C ASP A 68 -12.66 6.21 12.48
N TYR A 69 -12.02 6.39 13.63
CA TYR A 69 -10.91 7.33 13.76
C TYR A 69 -9.70 6.88 12.93
N LYS A 70 -9.31 5.60 13.05
CA LYS A 70 -8.19 5.04 12.28
C LYS A 70 -8.48 5.08 10.79
N TYR A 71 -9.71 4.72 10.40
CA TYR A 71 -10.18 4.81 9.01
C TYR A 71 -10.03 6.24 8.45
N LYS A 72 -10.57 7.25 9.14
CA LYS A 72 -10.50 8.65 8.70
C LYS A 72 -9.06 9.16 8.64
N LEU A 73 -8.25 8.82 9.63
CA LEU A 73 -6.84 9.21 9.68
C LEU A 73 -6.07 8.63 8.49
N GLU A 74 -6.27 7.35 8.19
CA GLU A 74 -5.62 6.70 7.06
C GLU A 74 -6.12 7.25 5.73
N HIS A 75 -7.42 7.53 5.61
CA HIS A 75 -8.00 8.22 4.46
C HIS A 75 -7.34 9.59 4.21
N GLU A 76 -7.17 10.43 5.24
CA GLU A 76 -6.48 11.73 5.08
C GLU A 76 -5.01 11.56 4.69
N LYS A 77 -4.32 10.51 5.16
CA LYS A 77 -2.94 10.20 4.74
C LYS A 77 -2.86 9.72 3.29
N GLN A 78 -3.84 8.93 2.85
CA GLN A 78 -3.91 8.40 1.49
C GLN A 78 -4.34 9.46 0.48
N LYS A 79 -5.03 10.52 0.92
CA LYS A 79 -5.28 11.68 0.05
C LYS A 79 -3.94 12.22 -0.45
N GLY A 80 -3.74 12.14 -1.76
CA GLY A 80 -2.53 12.64 -2.40
C GLY A 80 -2.30 14.11 -2.03
N HIS A 81 -1.20 14.38 -1.35
CA HIS A 81 -0.78 15.75 -1.08
C HIS A 81 -0.09 16.29 -2.34
N TYR A 82 -0.59 17.40 -2.88
CA TYR A 82 0.13 18.13 -3.91
C TYR A 82 1.33 18.81 -3.26
N VAL A 83 2.52 18.22 -3.43
CA VAL A 83 3.78 18.87 -3.07
C VAL A 83 4.03 19.93 -4.15
N GLY A 84 3.83 21.20 -3.78
CA GLY A 84 4.03 22.31 -4.70
C GLY A 84 5.44 22.32 -5.26
N VAL A 85 5.54 22.47 -6.58
CA VAL A 85 6.81 22.60 -7.28
C VAL A 85 7.09 24.10 -7.51
N PRO A 86 8.33 24.59 -7.33
CA PRO A 86 8.67 26.00 -7.52
C PRO A 86 8.43 26.49 -8.95
N ASP A 87 8.63 25.64 -9.95
CA ASP A 87 8.45 25.95 -11.37
C ASP A 87 7.62 24.89 -12.08
N ALA A 88 6.86 25.29 -13.10
CA ALA A 88 6.05 24.38 -13.93
C ALA A 88 6.89 23.26 -14.60
N LYS A 89 8.18 23.50 -14.80
CA LYS A 89 9.11 22.47 -15.33
C LYS A 89 9.39 21.36 -14.35
N GLY A 90 9.26 21.54 -13.04
CA GLY A 90 9.51 20.47 -12.08
C GLY A 90 8.29 19.57 -11.82
N ASP A 91 7.09 19.94 -12.32
CA ASP A 91 5.90 19.11 -12.16
C ASP A 91 5.86 18.03 -13.25
N SER A 92 6.02 16.78 -12.81
CA SER A 92 5.92 15.59 -13.66
C SER A 92 4.63 15.52 -14.48
N LYS A 93 3.50 16.01 -13.96
CA LYS A 93 2.21 15.98 -14.66
C LYS A 93 2.18 16.97 -15.81
N ILE A 94 2.70 18.18 -15.58
CA ILE A 94 2.81 19.22 -16.60
C ILE A 94 3.80 18.80 -17.68
N GLN A 95 4.96 18.25 -17.29
CA GLN A 95 5.93 17.70 -18.25
C GLN A 95 5.29 16.63 -19.14
N PHE A 96 4.58 15.67 -18.54
CA PHE A 96 3.90 14.62 -19.30
C PHE A 96 2.88 15.21 -20.29
N ALA A 97 2.06 16.17 -19.86
CA ALA A 97 1.10 16.84 -20.73
C ALA A 97 1.79 17.57 -21.91
N LEU A 98 2.91 18.25 -21.65
CA LEU A 98 3.70 18.92 -22.69
C LEU A 98 4.26 17.92 -23.71
N ASP A 99 4.75 16.77 -23.26
CA ASP A 99 5.31 15.76 -24.15
C ASP A 99 4.23 15.08 -25.00
N VAL A 100 3.06 14.80 -24.42
CA VAL A 100 1.89 14.32 -25.19
C VAL A 100 1.47 15.36 -26.24
N ALA A 101 1.43 16.64 -25.87
CA ALA A 101 1.08 17.71 -26.81
C ALA A 101 2.09 17.84 -27.97
N LYS A 102 3.39 17.64 -27.70
CA LYS A 102 4.42 17.61 -28.76
C LYS A 102 4.20 16.43 -29.72
N VAL A 103 3.90 15.25 -29.20
CA VAL A 103 3.65 14.04 -30.02
C VAL A 103 2.41 14.22 -30.89
N GLN A 104 1.36 14.86 -30.38
CA GLN A 104 0.13 15.14 -31.13
C GLN A 104 0.29 16.28 -32.15
N SER A 105 1.36 17.07 -32.05
CA SER A 105 1.56 18.22 -32.94
C SER A 105 1.91 17.78 -34.35
N GLU A 106 0.99 18.01 -35.29
CA GLU A 106 1.21 17.74 -36.72
C GLU A 106 2.40 18.52 -37.28
N ARG A 107 2.67 19.71 -36.74
CA ARG A 107 3.85 20.51 -37.08
C ARG A 107 5.13 19.79 -36.75
N GLU A 108 5.21 19.22 -35.54
CA GLU A 108 6.40 18.51 -35.08
C GLU A 108 6.56 17.19 -35.85
N TYR A 109 5.46 16.49 -36.13
CA TYR A 109 5.43 15.31 -37.01
C TYR A 109 6.00 15.59 -38.41
N LYS A 110 5.57 16.68 -39.06
CA LYS A 110 6.02 17.03 -40.42
C LYS A 110 7.39 17.70 -40.50
N LYS A 111 7.98 18.08 -39.36
CA LYS A 111 9.22 18.87 -39.29
C LYS A 111 10.41 18.17 -39.94
N HIS A 112 10.59 16.87 -39.67
CA HIS A 112 11.69 16.10 -40.25
C HIS A 112 11.53 15.91 -41.77
N PHE A 113 10.32 15.55 -42.20
CA PHE A 113 10.00 15.46 -43.63
C PHE A 113 10.26 16.78 -44.35
N ALA A 114 9.83 17.91 -43.77
CA ALA A 114 10.02 19.23 -44.36
C ALA A 114 11.51 19.61 -44.53
N LYS A 115 12.40 19.14 -43.64
CA LYS A 115 13.85 19.33 -43.76
C LYS A 115 14.48 18.41 -44.81
N LEU A 116 14.03 17.16 -44.86
CA LEU A 116 14.62 16.14 -45.73
C LEU A 116 14.15 16.24 -47.18
N LYS A 117 12.91 16.70 -47.42
CA LYS A 117 12.34 16.78 -48.78
C LYS A 117 13.15 17.67 -49.73
N THR A 118 13.94 18.60 -49.21
CA THR A 118 14.82 19.48 -50.00
C THR A 118 16.25 18.96 -50.08
N GLN A 119 16.61 17.93 -49.31
CA GLN A 119 17.93 17.31 -49.33
C GLN A 119 17.93 16.18 -50.37
N CYS A 120 18.20 16.53 -51.62
CA CYS A 120 18.44 15.55 -52.68
C CYS A 120 19.94 15.25 -52.78
N HIS A 121 20.36 14.02 -52.46
CA HIS A 121 21.71 13.54 -52.76
C HIS A 121 21.67 12.79 -54.09
N LEU A 122 22.14 13.44 -55.15
CA LEU A 122 22.36 12.80 -56.45
C LEU A 122 23.86 12.48 -56.57
N PRO A 123 24.25 11.21 -56.80
CA PRO A 123 25.66 10.88 -57.03
C PRO A 123 26.17 11.59 -58.29
N VAL A 124 27.38 12.16 -58.20
CA VAL A 124 28.01 12.90 -59.31
C VAL A 124 28.20 12.01 -60.55
N ASP A 125 28.44 10.71 -60.34
CA ASP A 125 28.68 9.72 -61.40
C ASP A 125 27.39 9.16 -62.03
N MET A 126 26.23 9.80 -61.79
CA MET A 126 24.99 9.38 -62.44
C MET A 126 25.09 9.56 -63.96
N MET A 127 24.73 8.52 -64.71
CA MET A 127 24.81 8.52 -66.19
C MET A 127 24.09 9.70 -66.85
N SER A 128 22.96 10.14 -66.30
CA SER A 128 22.24 11.32 -66.80
C SER A 128 23.06 12.61 -66.66
N ILE A 129 23.78 12.79 -65.55
CA ILE A 129 24.64 13.95 -65.29
C ILE A 129 25.86 13.92 -66.21
N VAL A 130 26.51 12.75 -66.31
CA VAL A 130 27.68 12.55 -67.18
C VAL A 130 27.33 12.78 -68.64
N GLN A 131 26.23 12.20 -69.13
CA GLN A 131 25.76 12.37 -70.50
C GLN A 131 25.38 13.82 -70.81
N ALA A 132 24.70 14.51 -69.89
CA ALA A 132 24.37 15.92 -70.04
C ALA A 132 25.63 16.80 -70.11
N LYS A 133 26.64 16.51 -69.27
CA LYS A 133 27.92 17.22 -69.29
C LYS A 133 28.67 17.07 -70.61
N LEU A 134 28.74 15.84 -71.13
CA LEU A 134 29.36 15.56 -72.43
C LEU A 134 28.58 16.21 -73.59
N GLY A 135 27.25 16.19 -73.53
CA GLY A 135 26.41 16.91 -74.50
C GLY A 135 26.65 18.42 -74.48
N GLN A 136 26.73 19.02 -73.29
CA GLN A 136 26.99 20.44 -73.12
C GLN A 136 28.36 20.84 -73.68
N THR A 137 29.41 20.05 -73.44
CA THR A 137 30.75 20.31 -73.99
C THR A 137 30.74 20.32 -75.51
N LEU A 138 30.07 19.33 -76.13
CA LEU A 138 29.96 19.22 -77.58
C LEU A 138 29.18 20.39 -78.22
N VAL A 139 28.13 20.89 -77.54
CA VAL A 139 27.28 21.97 -78.07
C VAL A 139 27.89 23.36 -77.82
N SER A 140 28.63 23.54 -76.73
CA SER A 140 29.09 24.87 -76.30
C SER A 140 30.16 25.49 -77.21
N ASP A 141 30.83 24.67 -78.02
CA ASP A 141 31.95 25.07 -78.91
C ASP A 141 33.06 25.85 -78.18
N ALA A 142 33.08 25.80 -76.85
CA ALA A 142 33.95 26.59 -75.99
C ALA A 142 35.43 26.24 -76.22
N ASP A 143 35.72 24.95 -76.40
CA ASP A 143 37.06 24.45 -76.70
C ASP A 143 37.56 24.96 -78.06
N TYR A 144 36.67 25.19 -79.03
CA TYR A 144 37.01 25.75 -80.34
C TYR A 144 37.29 27.26 -80.29
N ARG A 145 36.64 27.99 -79.39
CA ARG A 145 36.83 29.45 -79.24
C ARG A 145 38.10 29.83 -78.49
N HIS A 146 38.74 28.88 -77.80
CA HIS A 146 39.96 29.13 -77.03
C HIS A 146 41.26 29.14 -77.87
N TYR A 147 41.21 28.77 -79.16
CA TYR A 147 42.37 28.69 -80.04
C TYR A 147 42.51 29.86 -81.04
N LEU A 148 41.74 30.94 -80.88
CA LEU A 148 41.87 32.21 -81.59
C LEU A 148 42.31 33.32 -80.62
#